data_AF-A0A2E0M2C7-F1
#
_entry.id   AF-A0A2E0M2C7-F1
#
_cell.length_a   1.000
_cell.length_b   1.000
_cell.length_c   1.000
_cell.angle_alpha   90.00
_cell.angle_beta   90.00
_cell.angle_gamma   90.00
#
_symmetry.space_group_name_H-M   'P 1'
#
loop_
_entity.id
_entity.type
_entity.pdbx_description
1 polymer ?
#
loop_
_entity_poly.entity_id
_entity_poly.type
_entity_poly.pdbx_seq_one_letter_code
_entity_poly.pdbx_strand_id
1 'polypeptide(L)'
;MTTKFSPDHYQRGIYEVWDVIDDQQLDYFLGNVIKYVCRAGHKSSEDEIDDLRKAIVYLKKKISILEKQNKMVGLPNEIYSQIPQRY
;
A
#
# COMPACT_ATOMS: atom_id res chain seq x y z
N MET A 1 -8.16 -20.05 -20.57
CA MET A 1 -6.98 -19.87 -21.43
C MET A 1 -6.02 -18.97 -20.68
N THR A 2 -4.99 -19.54 -20.07
CA THR A 2 -4.01 -18.81 -19.27
C THR A 2 -3.06 -18.08 -20.19
N THR A 3 -3.11 -16.74 -20.19
CA THR A 3 -2.17 -15.94 -20.98
C THR A 3 -1.02 -15.49 -20.08
N LYS A 4 0.14 -15.22 -20.68
CA LYS A 4 1.37 -14.75 -20.01
C LYS A 4 1.18 -13.48 -19.14
N PHE A 5 0.06 -12.77 -19.33
CA PHE A 5 -0.31 -11.53 -18.65
C PHE A 5 -1.45 -11.70 -17.64
N SER A 6 -2.01 -12.90 -17.51
CA SER A 6 -3.06 -13.26 -16.55
C SER A 6 -2.86 -14.71 -16.08
N PRO A 7 -1.87 -14.97 -15.19
CA PRO A 7 -1.70 -16.29 -14.59
C PRO A 7 -2.87 -16.59 -13.64
N ASP A 8 -3.47 -17.78 -13.71
CA ASP A 8 -4.58 -18.25 -12.84
C ASP A 8 -4.27 -18.18 -11.32
N HIS A 9 -3.04 -17.80 -10.96
CA HIS A 9 -2.52 -17.76 -9.59
C HIS A 9 -2.78 -16.43 -8.86
N TYR A 10 -3.36 -15.42 -9.54
CA TYR A 10 -3.77 -14.14 -8.94
C TYR A 10 -5.29 -13.99 -8.78
N GLN A 11 -6.06 -14.87 -9.42
CA GLN A 11 -7.52 -14.79 -9.51
C GLN A 11 -8.20 -15.49 -8.32
N ARG A 12 -8.06 -14.94 -7.11
CA ARG A 12 -8.90 -15.33 -5.95
C ARG A 12 -9.99 -14.30 -5.74
N GLY A 13 -11.09 -14.45 -6.47
CA GLY A 13 -12.25 -13.56 -6.44
C GLY A 13 -12.76 -13.22 -7.83
N ILE A 14 -13.74 -12.32 -7.91
CA ILE A 14 -14.30 -11.83 -9.18
C ILE A 14 -13.35 -10.81 -9.84
N TYR A 15 -12.54 -10.10 -9.04
CA TYR A 15 -11.68 -9.01 -9.47
C TYR A 15 -10.22 -9.32 -9.15
N GLU A 16 -9.29 -8.90 -10.02
CA GLU A 16 -7.87 -8.95 -9.71
C GLU A 16 -7.53 -7.88 -8.67
N VAL A 17 -6.51 -8.16 -7.85
CA VAL A 17 -6.09 -7.23 -6.79
C VAL A 17 -5.69 -5.86 -7.35
N TRP A 18 -5.02 -5.81 -8.50
CA TRP A 18 -4.67 -4.52 -9.10
C TRP A 18 -5.90 -3.77 -9.62
N ASP A 19 -6.99 -4.47 -9.99
CA ASP A 19 -8.20 -3.84 -10.52
C ASP A 19 -8.90 -3.10 -9.37
N VAL A 20 -8.97 -3.73 -8.19
CA VAL A 20 -9.48 -3.10 -6.96
C VAL A 20 -8.65 -1.88 -6.55
N ILE A 21 -7.32 -1.96 -6.71
CA ILE A 21 -6.40 -0.86 -6.37
C ILE A 21 -6.60 0.33 -7.32
N ASP A 22 -6.75 0.06 -8.62
CA ASP A 22 -6.96 1.09 -9.65
C ASP A 22 -8.34 1.74 -9.54
N ASP A 23 -9.40 0.92 -9.40
CA ASP A 23 -10.78 1.38 -9.25
C ASP A 23 -10.98 2.27 -8.02
N GLN A 24 -10.33 1.92 -6.91
CA GLN A 24 -10.36 2.72 -5.68
C GLN A 24 -9.31 3.84 -5.66
N GLN A 25 -8.52 4.02 -6.71
CA GLN A 25 -7.48 5.04 -6.83
C GLN A 25 -6.50 5.04 -5.65
N LEU A 26 -6.13 3.84 -5.19
CA LEU A 26 -5.26 3.69 -4.02
C LEU A 26 -3.82 4.06 -4.37
N ASP A 27 -3.17 4.81 -3.48
CA ASP A 27 -1.75 5.13 -3.65
C ASP A 27 -0.84 3.92 -3.44
N TYR A 28 0.45 4.10 -3.69
CA TYR A 28 1.47 3.06 -3.51
C TYR A 28 1.41 2.36 -2.14
N PHE A 29 1.13 3.10 -1.06
CA PHE A 29 1.09 2.51 0.28
C PHE A 29 -0.17 1.67 0.48
N LEU A 30 -1.34 2.23 0.18
CA LEU A 30 -2.62 1.56 0.35
C LEU A 30 -2.78 0.37 -0.60
N GLY A 31 -2.30 0.49 -1.84
CA GLY A 31 -2.26 -0.61 -2.79
C GLY A 31 -1.41 -1.79 -2.30
N ASN A 32 -0.23 -1.51 -1.70
CA ASN A 32 0.57 -2.58 -1.09
C ASN A 32 -0.12 -3.20 0.13
N VAL A 33 -0.87 -2.44 0.94
CA VAL A 33 -1.66 -3.01 2.05
C VAL A 33 -2.64 -4.05 1.51
N ILE A 34 -3.47 -3.68 0.52
CA ILE A 34 -4.44 -4.60 -0.10
C ILE A 34 -3.74 -5.81 -0.70
N LYS A 35 -2.66 -5.59 -1.47
CA LYS A 35 -1.86 -6.65 -2.07
C LYS A 35 -1.37 -7.68 -1.06
N TYR A 36 -0.78 -7.24 0.06
CA TYR A 36 -0.25 -8.18 1.06
C TYR A 36 -1.36 -8.87 1.85
N VAL A 37 -2.48 -8.18 2.12
CA VAL A 37 -3.65 -8.80 2.78
C VAL A 37 -4.25 -9.91 1.90
N CYS A 38 -4.46 -9.66 0.61
CA CYS A 38 -5.02 -10.66 -0.30
C CYS A 38 -4.06 -11.83 -0.58
N ARG A 39 -2.75 -11.66 -0.38
CA ARG A 39 -1.72 -12.67 -0.63
C ARG A 39 -1.40 -13.55 0.58
N ALA A 40 -1.72 -13.08 1.79
CA ALA A 40 -1.40 -13.78 3.04
C ALA A 40 -1.97 -15.21 3.05
N GLY A 41 -1.13 -16.20 3.35
CA GLY A 41 -1.51 -17.62 3.39
C GLY A 41 -1.75 -18.25 2.02
N HIS A 42 -1.44 -17.55 0.93
CA HIS A 42 -1.80 -17.95 -0.43
C HIS A 42 -0.59 -18.09 -1.37
N LYS A 43 0.59 -17.67 -0.92
CA LYS A 43 1.86 -17.87 -1.61
C LYS A 43 2.64 -18.99 -0.93
N SER A 44 2.94 -20.05 -1.67
CA SER A 44 3.62 -21.24 -1.12
C SER A 44 5.03 -20.97 -0.57
N SER A 45 5.69 -19.89 -0.99
CA SER A 45 7.05 -19.56 -0.59
C SER A 45 7.13 -18.52 0.54
N GLU A 46 6.02 -18.12 1.15
CA GLU A 46 5.98 -17.01 2.08
C GLU A 46 4.93 -17.25 3.17
N ASP A 47 5.32 -16.99 4.41
CA ASP A 47 4.44 -17.20 5.56
C ASP A 47 3.31 -16.16 5.62
N GLU A 48 2.12 -16.59 6.05
CA GLU A 48 0.95 -15.71 6.20
C GLU A 48 1.24 -14.52 7.11
N ILE A 49 1.91 -14.75 8.24
CA ILE A 49 2.23 -13.71 9.22
C ILE A 49 3.20 -12.70 8.61
N ASP A 50 4.13 -13.15 7.77
CA ASP A 50 5.10 -12.26 7.12
C ASP A 50 4.44 -11.34 6.08
N ASP A 51 3.34 -11.76 5.44
CA ASP A 51 2.55 -10.87 4.58
C ASP A 51 1.73 -9.88 5.39
N LEU A 52 1.09 -10.32 6.46
CA LEU A 52 0.37 -9.42 7.36
C LEU A 52 1.30 -8.38 7.99
N ARG A 53 2.52 -8.76 8.36
CA ARG A 53 3.56 -7.81 8.82
C ARG A 53 3.93 -6.77 7.76
N LYS A 54 4.05 -7.18 6.50
CA LYS A 54 4.30 -6.23 5.40
C LYS A 54 3.13 -5.25 5.25
N ALA A 55 1.89 -5.73 5.27
CA ALA A 55 0.71 -4.88 5.24
C ALA A 55 0.74 -3.83 6.37
N ILE A 56 1.06 -4.25 7.60
CA ILE A 56 1.20 -3.33 8.76
C ILE A 56 2.26 -2.25 8.51
N VAL A 57 3.42 -2.60 7.93
CA VAL A 57 4.50 -1.64 7.64
C VAL A 57 4.02 -0.55 6.68
N TYR A 58 3.37 -0.93 5.59
CA TYR A 58 2.84 0.01 4.61
C TYR A 58 1.73 0.90 5.19
N LEU A 59 0.83 0.32 5.98
CA LEU A 59 -0.25 1.07 6.63
C LEU A 59 0.31 2.09 7.63
N LYS A 60 1.24 1.67 8.50
CA LYS A 60 1.93 2.57 9.44
C LYS A 60 2.66 3.70 8.72
N LYS A 61 3.29 3.42 7.59
CA LYS A 61 3.99 4.43 6.79
C LYS A 61 3.01 5.46 6.22
N LYS A 62 1.85 5.04 5.70
CA LYS A 62 0.80 5.95 5.22
C LYS A 62 0.26 6.83 6.34
N ILE A 63 -0.04 6.26 7.50
CA ILE A 63 -0.48 7.02 8.68
C ILE A 63 0.58 8.09 9.05
N SER A 64 1.85 7.71 9.15
CA SER A 64 2.92 8.65 9.48
C SER A 64 3.06 9.79 8.47
N ILE A 65 2.82 9.54 7.17
CA ILE A 65 2.82 10.58 6.14
C ILE A 65 1.66 11.57 6.37
N LEU A 66 0.45 11.05 6.60
CA LEU A 66 -0.74 11.88 6.85
C LEU A 66 -0.60 12.70 8.13
N GLU A 67 -0.07 12.12 9.20
CA GLU A 67 0.20 12.83 10.46
C GLU A 67 1.21 13.98 10.26
N LYS A 68 2.24 13.76 9.44
CA LYS A 68 3.21 14.82 9.11
C LYS A 68 2.57 15.92 8.28
N GLN A 69 1.76 15.57 7.29
CA GLN A 69 1.04 16.54 6.46
C GLN A 69 0.11 17.41 7.32
N ASN A 70 -0.66 16.79 8.24
CA ASN A 70 -1.53 17.53 9.15
C ASN A 70 -0.75 18.44 10.11
N LYS A 71 0.39 17.97 10.64
CA LYS A 71 1.28 18.82 11.47
C LYS A 71 1.85 19.99 10.68
N MET A 72 2.23 19.77 9.42
CA MET A 72 2.68 20.83 8.55
C MET A 72 1.60 21.87 8.37
N VAL A 73 0.37 21.49 7.97
CA VAL A 73 -0.77 22.41 7.74
C VAL A 73 -1.08 23.29 8.97
N GLY A 74 -0.78 22.83 10.18
CA GLY A 74 -0.96 23.60 11.41
C GLY A 74 0.20 24.54 11.81
N LEU A 75 1.32 24.54 11.08
CA LEU A 75 2.49 25.38 11.39
C LEU A 75 2.41 26.76 10.69
N PRO A 76 2.94 27.83 11.32
CA PRO A 76 3.08 29.14 10.67
C PRO A 76 3.95 29.07 9.41
N ASN A 77 3.62 29.88 8.40
CA ASN A 77 4.30 29.92 7.11
C ASN A 77 5.82 30.15 7.21
N GLU A 78 6.33 30.84 8.23
CA GLU A 78 7.78 31.09 8.38
C GLU A 78 8.60 29.84 8.76
N ILE A 79 7.96 28.82 9.32
CA ILE A 79 8.62 27.56 9.71
C ILE A 79 8.78 26.64 8.50
N TYR A 80 7.86 26.70 7.53
CA TYR A 80 7.86 25.82 6.36
C TYR A 80 9.10 25.94 5.48
N SER A 81 9.65 27.14 5.34
CA SER A 81 10.87 27.40 4.54
C SER A 81 12.14 26.86 5.19
N GLN A 82 12.08 26.43 6.44
CA GLN A 82 13.24 25.97 7.22
C GLN A 82 13.32 24.43 7.33
N ILE A 83 12.30 23.71 6.87
CA ILE A 83 12.25 22.24 6.95
C ILE A 83 12.93 21.64 5.72
N PRO A 84 13.89 20.70 5.88
CA PRO A 84 14.58 20.09 4.74
C PRO A 84 13.58 19.31 3.87
N GLN A 85 13.42 19.77 2.63
CA GLN A 85 12.68 19.05 1.60
C GLN A 85 13.48 17.78 1.25
N ARG A 86 12.93 16.60 1.55
CA ARG A 86 13.51 15.36 1.06
C ARG A 86 13.12 15.19 -0.41
N TYR A 87 14.13 15.18 -1.27
CA TYR A 87 14.06 14.75 -2.66
C TYR A 87 13.62 13.28 -2.77
#